data_AF-S4RP45-F1
#
_entry.id   AF-S4RP45-F1
#
_cell.length_a   1.000
_cell.length_b   1.000
_cell.length_c   1.000
_cell.angle_alpha   90.00
_cell.angle_beta   90.00
_cell.angle_gamma   90.00
#
_symmetry.space_group_name_H-M   'P 1'
#
loop_
_entity.id
_entity.type
_entity.pdbx_description
1 polymer ?
#
loop_
_entity_poly.entity_id
_entity_poly.type
_entity_poly.pdbx_seq_one_letter_code
_entity_poly.pdbx_strand_id
1 'polypeptide(L)'
;QDAYRAYLSSIAHVSQALLTVAEVRTAGVRLSALEDKLLRLVEHSVERARATGTSLPYLCVHRNIPAACPLLPPDQSRLTISSRLSAFPSPTLFQKQQQEASVSFKRKLGPVEEARVQNMKLMAAYRARMSRLDPRHASAKTALNLSLERRMMENLLIAKAQETALQRKMVERRQRLREEADRRLSQNAAPSATEPERRSVLARVLEYEQDNEWPRQWKARLRERPDDSTLVSALISTLLSCGEHPLTQLLQEQQLRVYKKLHPLVSKS
;
A
#
# COMPACT_ATOMS: atom_id res chain seq x y z
N GLN A 1 -13.00 -17.70 20.55
CA GLN A 1 -12.22 -18.46 19.56
C GLN A 1 -13.12 -19.34 18.68
N ASP A 2 -14.29 -19.73 19.16
CA ASP A 2 -15.20 -20.65 18.44
C ASP A 2 -15.79 -20.08 17.16
N ALA A 3 -16.05 -18.77 17.09
CA ALA A 3 -16.59 -18.12 15.90
C ALA A 3 -15.66 -18.21 14.68
N TYR A 4 -14.34 -18.05 14.86
CA TYR A 4 -13.36 -18.17 13.78
C TYR A 4 -13.29 -19.60 13.22
N ARG A 5 -13.29 -20.60 14.11
CA ARG A 5 -13.36 -22.02 13.72
C ARG A 5 -14.66 -22.36 13.01
N ALA A 6 -15.79 -21.79 13.44
CA ALA A 6 -17.08 -21.97 12.77
C ALA A 6 -17.09 -21.41 11.35
N TYR A 7 -16.48 -20.24 11.11
CA TYR A 7 -16.35 -19.69 9.75
C TYR A 7 -15.46 -20.55 8.85
N LEU A 8 -14.30 -21.02 9.36
CA LEU A 8 -13.44 -21.93 8.59
C LEU A 8 -14.13 -23.26 8.27
N SER A 9 -14.89 -23.80 9.23
CA SER A 9 -15.70 -25.00 9.01
C SER A 9 -16.76 -24.77 7.94
N SER A 10 -17.50 -23.65 8.00
CA SER A 10 -18.49 -23.27 6.97
C SER A 10 -17.85 -23.18 5.58
N ILE A 11 -16.69 -22.54 5.45
CA ILE A 11 -15.94 -22.43 4.19
C ILE A 11 -15.55 -23.81 3.65
N ALA A 12 -15.07 -24.71 4.51
CA ALA A 12 -14.68 -26.06 4.11
C ALA A 12 -15.89 -26.87 3.61
N HIS A 13 -17.01 -26.85 4.33
CA HIS A 13 -18.22 -27.57 3.95
C HIS A 13 -18.83 -27.06 2.64
N VAL A 14 -18.92 -25.73 2.47
CA VAL A 14 -19.47 -25.14 1.24
C VAL A 14 -18.54 -25.39 0.05
N SER A 15 -17.22 -25.30 0.24
CA SER A 15 -16.23 -25.65 -0.80
C SER A 15 -16.37 -27.11 -1.24
N GLN A 16 -16.54 -28.03 -0.29
CA GLN A 16 -16.74 -29.45 -0.60
C GLN A 16 -18.05 -29.68 -1.37
N ALA A 17 -19.14 -29.03 -0.98
CA ALA A 17 -20.40 -29.12 -1.69
C ALA A 17 -20.28 -28.59 -3.14
N LEU A 18 -19.60 -27.47 -3.34
CA LEU A 18 -19.37 -26.91 -4.69
C LEU A 18 -18.48 -27.81 -5.54
N LEU A 19 -17.48 -28.47 -4.96
CA LEU A 19 -16.64 -29.45 -5.66
C LEU A 19 -17.45 -30.66 -6.12
N THR A 20 -18.32 -31.21 -5.27
CA THR A 20 -19.20 -32.33 -5.67
C THR A 20 -20.16 -31.96 -6.80
N VAL A 21 -20.64 -30.72 -6.83
CA VAL A 21 -21.50 -30.23 -7.92
C VAL A 21 -20.69 -30.01 -9.19
N ALA A 22 -19.44 -29.54 -9.08
CA ALA A 22 -18.54 -29.36 -10.21
C ALA A 22 -18.11 -30.68 -10.86
N GLU A 23 -17.95 -31.76 -10.09
CA GLU A 23 -17.61 -33.10 -10.59
C GLU A 23 -18.73 -33.71 -11.47
N VAL A 24 -19.99 -33.41 -11.16
CA VAL A 24 -21.16 -33.90 -11.91
C VAL A 24 -21.50 -32.99 -13.09
N ARG A 25 -20.90 -31.80 -13.16
CA ARG A 25 -21.22 -30.78 -14.15
C ARG A 25 -20.54 -31.05 -15.49
N THR A 26 -21.35 -31.21 -16.53
CA THR A 26 -20.89 -31.24 -17.92
C THR A 26 -20.48 -29.85 -18.41
N ALA A 27 -19.37 -29.76 -19.15
CA ALA A 27 -18.80 -28.51 -19.64
C ALA A 27 -19.82 -27.64 -20.40
N GLY A 28 -19.97 -26.37 -20.00
CA GLY A 28 -20.74 -25.35 -20.73
C GLY A 28 -22.04 -24.84 -20.07
N VAL A 29 -22.50 -25.44 -18.96
CA VAL A 29 -23.68 -24.96 -18.22
C VAL A 29 -23.30 -23.71 -17.40
N ARG A 30 -24.19 -22.71 -17.27
CA ARG A 30 -24.00 -21.52 -16.42
C ARG A 30 -24.21 -21.86 -14.94
N LEU A 31 -23.61 -21.08 -14.04
CA LEU A 31 -23.77 -21.30 -12.60
C LEU A 31 -25.25 -21.21 -12.20
N SER A 32 -25.70 -22.14 -11.36
CA SER A 32 -27.04 -22.12 -10.79
C SER A 32 -27.15 -20.98 -9.78
N ALA A 33 -28.34 -20.40 -9.64
CA ALA A 33 -28.62 -19.38 -8.63
C ALA A 33 -28.32 -19.85 -7.19
N LEU A 34 -28.28 -21.16 -6.94
CA LEU A 34 -27.85 -21.73 -5.66
C LEU A 34 -26.33 -21.70 -5.49
N GLU A 35 -25.57 -22.01 -6.54
CA GLU A 35 -24.10 -21.96 -6.55
C GLU A 35 -23.61 -20.52 -6.32
N ASP A 36 -24.23 -19.56 -6.99
CA ASP A 36 -23.92 -18.13 -6.79
C ASP A 36 -24.19 -17.67 -5.35
N LYS A 37 -25.26 -18.17 -4.71
CA LYS A 37 -25.55 -17.87 -3.31
C LYS A 37 -24.53 -18.51 -2.36
N LEU A 38 -24.09 -19.73 -2.64
CA LEU A 38 -23.07 -20.43 -1.85
C LEU A 38 -21.70 -19.75 -1.98
N LEU A 39 -21.33 -19.28 -3.18
CA LEU A 39 -20.10 -18.51 -3.39
C LEU A 39 -20.12 -17.19 -2.59
N ARG A 40 -21.23 -16.46 -2.62
CA ARG A 40 -21.41 -15.24 -1.80
C ARG A 40 -21.35 -15.52 -0.30
N LEU A 41 -21.85 -16.68 0.14
CA LEU A 41 -21.75 -17.11 1.53
C LEU A 41 -20.29 -17.36 1.94
N VAL A 42 -19.48 -17.96 1.07
CA VAL A 42 -18.04 -18.14 1.30
C VAL A 42 -17.33 -16.79 1.38
N GLU A 43 -17.60 -15.86 0.46
CA GLU A 43 -17.03 -14.51 0.47
C GLU A 43 -17.32 -13.80 1.80
N HIS A 44 -18.59 -13.77 2.23
CA HIS A 44 -18.96 -13.17 3.50
C HIS A 44 -18.32 -13.89 4.70
N SER A 45 -18.25 -15.23 4.68
CA SER A 45 -17.62 -16.00 5.75
C SER A 45 -16.11 -15.70 5.86
N VAL A 46 -15.43 -15.50 4.73
CA VAL A 46 -14.01 -15.08 4.69
C VAL A 46 -13.82 -13.68 5.25
N GLU A 47 -14.69 -12.73 4.90
CA GLU A 47 -14.64 -11.36 5.46
C GLU A 47 -14.80 -11.37 6.99
N ARG A 48 -15.76 -12.15 7.51
CA ARG A 48 -16.00 -12.29 8.95
C ARG A 48 -14.86 -13.03 9.67
N ALA A 49 -14.27 -14.05 9.04
CA ALA A 49 -13.09 -14.72 9.55
C ALA A 49 -11.88 -13.78 9.65
N ARG A 50 -11.66 -12.92 8.64
CA ARG A 50 -10.60 -11.90 8.68
C ARG A 50 -10.82 -10.87 9.78
N ALA A 51 -12.04 -10.38 9.93
CA ALA A 51 -12.39 -9.41 10.98
C ALA A 51 -12.23 -9.97 12.40
N THR A 52 -12.54 -11.26 12.59
CA THR A 52 -12.35 -11.95 13.89
C THR A 52 -10.89 -12.36 14.14
N GLY A 53 -10.11 -12.63 13.09
CA GLY A 53 -8.67 -12.87 13.19
C GLY A 53 -7.84 -11.63 13.54
N THR A 54 -8.34 -10.42 13.21
CA THR A 54 -7.67 -9.14 13.52
C THR A 54 -7.93 -8.59 14.92
N SER A 55 -8.86 -9.17 15.71
CA SER A 55 -9.20 -8.68 17.05
C SER A 55 -8.49 -9.42 18.20
N LEU A 56 -7.51 -10.29 17.91
CA LEU A 56 -6.70 -10.96 18.92
C LEU A 56 -5.34 -10.25 19.03
N PRO A 57 -5.09 -9.49 20.11
CA PRO A 57 -3.72 -9.15 20.47
C PRO A 57 -3.13 -10.40 21.11
N TYR A 58 -2.14 -11.05 20.50
CA TYR A 58 -1.01 -11.71 21.16
C TYR A 58 -0.14 -12.43 20.11
N LEU A 59 1.14 -12.03 20.10
CA LEU A 59 2.33 -12.89 19.99
C LEU A 59 2.42 -13.81 18.76
N CYS A 60 3.18 -13.36 17.76
CA CYS A 60 3.98 -14.25 16.90
C CYS A 60 5.41 -14.13 17.44
N VAL A 61 5.77 -14.78 18.56
CA VAL A 61 6.34 -16.13 18.62
C VAL A 61 7.22 -16.46 17.42
N HIS A 62 8.52 -16.44 17.70
CA HIS A 62 9.59 -17.00 16.88
C HIS A 62 9.20 -18.34 16.27
N ARG A 63 9.36 -18.45 14.95
CA ARG A 63 9.35 -19.72 14.25
C ARG A 63 10.68 -20.43 14.55
N ASN A 64 10.70 -21.26 15.59
CA ASN A 64 11.74 -22.24 15.82
C ASN A 64 11.74 -23.26 14.68
N ILE A 65 12.84 -23.32 13.95
CA ILE A 65 13.16 -24.42 13.04
C ILE A 65 13.82 -25.51 13.90
N PRO A 66 13.34 -26.76 13.89
CA PRO A 66 13.95 -27.83 14.66
C PRO A 66 15.33 -28.17 14.10
N ALA A 67 16.30 -28.22 15.01
CA ALA A 67 17.61 -28.78 14.81
C ALA A 67 17.50 -30.25 14.41
N ALA A 68 18.07 -30.59 13.25
CA ALA A 68 18.50 -31.94 12.92
C ALA A 68 19.81 -31.82 12.14
N CYS A 69 20.92 -31.93 12.87
CA CYS A 69 22.23 -32.23 12.30
C CYS A 69 22.24 -33.70 11.86
N PRO A 70 22.79 -33.99 10.68
CA PRO A 70 23.67 -35.15 10.53
C PRO A 70 25.10 -34.65 10.35
N LEU A 71 25.96 -35.05 11.28
CA LEU A 71 27.42 -34.94 11.21
C LEU A 71 27.96 -35.78 10.04
N LEU A 72 28.86 -35.21 9.21
CA LEU A 72 29.94 -35.90 8.47
C LEU A 72 30.79 -34.88 7.65
N PRO A 73 32.04 -35.22 7.27
CA PRO A 73 33.32 -34.77 7.86
C PRO A 73 33.98 -33.59 7.08
N PRO A 74 35.11 -33.03 7.57
CA PRO A 74 35.72 -31.87 6.93
C PRO A 74 36.62 -32.33 5.79
N ASP A 75 36.39 -31.84 4.57
CA ASP A 75 37.46 -31.81 3.59
C ASP A 75 37.36 -30.63 2.62
N GLN A 76 38.53 -30.07 2.37
CA GLN A 76 38.78 -28.88 1.57
C GLN A 76 38.41 -29.14 0.12
N SER A 77 37.52 -28.33 -0.48
CA SER A 77 37.51 -28.09 -1.93
C SER A 77 36.58 -26.96 -2.34
N ARG A 78 37.22 -25.88 -2.83
CA ARG A 78 36.81 -25.02 -3.95
C ARG A 78 35.34 -24.62 -4.07
N LEU A 79 35.14 -23.30 -3.99
CA LEU A 79 34.07 -22.53 -4.63
C LEU A 79 33.77 -23.03 -6.06
N THR A 80 32.87 -24.00 -6.20
CA THR A 80 32.20 -24.28 -7.46
C THR A 80 31.04 -23.31 -7.58
N ILE A 81 31.30 -22.22 -8.29
CA ILE A 81 30.30 -21.32 -8.87
C ILE A 81 29.49 -22.16 -9.88
N SER A 82 28.50 -22.90 -9.38
CA SER A 82 27.60 -23.70 -10.22
C SER A 82 26.46 -22.80 -10.72
N SER A 83 26.72 -22.13 -11.84
CA SER A 83 25.86 -22.14 -13.04
C SER A 83 24.33 -22.28 -12.86
N ARG A 84 23.73 -21.44 -12.02
CA ARG A 84 22.46 -20.80 -12.36
C ARG A 84 22.71 -19.31 -12.34
N LEU A 85 23.08 -18.77 -13.51
CA LEU A 85 23.12 -17.34 -13.73
C LEU A 85 21.71 -16.81 -13.47
N SER A 86 21.43 -16.39 -12.23
CA SER A 86 20.41 -15.37 -12.01
C SER A 86 20.93 -14.16 -12.77
N ALA A 87 20.49 -14.03 -14.02
CA ALA A 87 20.87 -12.93 -14.89
C ALA A 87 20.76 -11.65 -14.07
N PHE A 88 21.87 -10.92 -13.94
CA PHE A 88 21.92 -9.67 -13.20
C PHE A 88 20.77 -8.79 -13.73
N PRO A 89 19.68 -8.62 -12.96
CA PRO A 89 18.44 -8.10 -13.53
C PRO A 89 18.66 -6.71 -14.10
N SER A 90 17.93 -6.32 -15.14
CA SER A 90 18.06 -4.95 -15.63
C SER A 90 17.68 -3.96 -14.50
N PRO A 91 18.22 -2.72 -14.48
CA PRO A 91 17.92 -1.76 -13.42
C PRO A 91 16.42 -1.51 -13.26
N THR A 92 15.66 -1.65 -14.35
CA THR A 92 14.19 -1.58 -14.37
C THR A 92 13.53 -2.73 -13.62
N LEU A 93 14.03 -3.97 -13.75
CA LEU A 93 13.52 -5.13 -13.01
C LEU A 93 13.89 -5.06 -11.53
N PHE A 94 15.12 -4.64 -11.22
CA PHE A 94 15.56 -4.41 -9.84
C PHE A 94 14.69 -3.38 -9.12
N GLN A 95 14.37 -2.27 -9.80
CA GLN A 95 13.47 -1.24 -9.25
C GLN A 95 12.04 -1.77 -9.02
N LYS A 96 11.51 -2.60 -9.94
CA LYS A 96 10.18 -3.22 -9.76
C LYS A 96 10.16 -4.17 -8.56
N GLN A 97 11.20 -4.97 -8.37
CA GLN A 97 11.32 -5.86 -7.20
C GLN A 97 11.34 -5.08 -5.87
N GLN A 98 12.01 -3.92 -5.84
CA GLN A 98 11.98 -3.04 -4.66
C GLN A 98 10.58 -2.45 -4.39
N GLN A 99 9.79 -2.20 -5.44
CA GLN A 99 8.43 -1.66 -5.32
C GLN A 99 7.39 -2.72 -4.95
N GLU A 100 7.48 -3.94 -5.49
CA GLU A 100 6.57 -5.04 -5.16
C GLU A 100 6.66 -5.46 -3.68
N ALA A 101 7.82 -5.31 -3.05
CA ALA A 101 8.01 -5.52 -1.62
C ALA A 101 7.31 -4.46 -0.73
N SER A 102 6.73 -3.40 -1.31
CA SER A 102 6.27 -2.20 -0.58
C SER A 102 4.77 -1.86 -0.71
N VAL A 103 3.95 -2.72 -1.31
CA VAL A 103 2.53 -2.43 -1.63
C VAL A 103 1.62 -2.89 -0.47
N SER A 104 0.61 -2.18 0.07
CA SER A 104 -0.16 -0.99 -0.31
C SER A 104 -0.82 -0.36 0.93
N PHE A 105 -0.86 0.96 1.03
CA PHE A 105 -1.90 1.66 1.81
C PHE A 105 -3.03 2.12 0.88
N LYS A 106 -4.28 1.97 1.35
CA LYS A 106 -5.49 2.36 0.59
C LYS A 106 -5.41 3.86 0.27
N ARG A 107 -5.13 4.19 -1.00
CA ARG A 107 -5.13 5.57 -1.48
C ARG A 107 -6.56 6.10 -1.41
N LYS A 108 -6.81 7.08 -0.54
CA LYS A 108 -8.07 7.83 -0.50
C LYS A 108 -8.14 8.74 -1.74
N LEU A 109 -9.32 8.85 -2.35
CA LEU A 109 -9.52 9.71 -3.52
C LEU A 109 -9.38 11.18 -3.09
N GLY A 110 -8.84 12.01 -3.99
CA GLY A 110 -8.79 13.45 -3.76
C GLY A 110 -10.15 14.11 -4.02
N PRO A 111 -10.41 15.34 -3.51
CA PRO A 111 -11.69 16.01 -3.67
C PRO A 111 -12.16 16.13 -5.12
N VAL A 112 -11.26 16.45 -6.06
CA VAL A 112 -11.59 16.55 -7.50
C VAL A 112 -11.94 15.19 -8.10
N GLU A 113 -11.26 14.13 -7.67
CA GLU A 113 -11.53 12.78 -8.15
C GLU A 113 -12.86 12.25 -7.60
N GLU A 114 -13.19 12.54 -6.34
CA GLU A 114 -14.51 12.27 -5.76
C GLU A 114 -15.62 13.02 -6.53
N ALA A 115 -15.41 14.29 -6.86
CA ALA A 115 -16.36 15.07 -7.65
C ALA A 115 -16.54 14.51 -9.07
N ARG A 116 -15.48 13.99 -9.70
CA ARG A 116 -15.58 13.31 -11.00
C ARG A 116 -16.46 12.06 -10.90
N VAL A 117 -16.24 11.23 -9.88
CA VAL A 117 -17.07 10.03 -9.63
C VAL A 117 -18.53 10.43 -9.39
N GLN A 118 -18.78 11.50 -8.63
CA GLN A 118 -20.13 12.03 -8.43
C GLN A 118 -20.75 12.55 -9.73
N ASN A 119 -19.99 13.26 -10.56
CA ASN A 119 -20.45 13.75 -11.85
C ASN A 119 -20.77 12.62 -12.83
N MET A 120 -20.01 11.52 -12.81
CA MET A 120 -20.38 10.32 -13.57
C MET A 120 -21.72 9.74 -13.13
N LYS A 121 -21.99 9.70 -11.82
CA LYS A 121 -23.30 9.27 -11.29
C LYS A 121 -24.42 10.23 -11.71
N LEU A 122 -24.18 11.54 -11.67
CA LEU A 122 -25.13 12.55 -12.15
C LEU A 122 -25.46 12.37 -13.63
N MET A 123 -24.43 12.16 -14.47
CA MET A 123 -24.61 11.89 -15.90
C MET A 123 -25.41 10.62 -16.16
N ALA A 124 -25.16 9.55 -15.41
CA ALA A 124 -25.92 8.30 -15.52
C ALA A 124 -27.39 8.50 -15.15
N ALA A 125 -27.66 9.20 -14.04
CA ALA A 125 -29.03 9.53 -13.61
C ALA A 125 -29.75 10.43 -14.63
N TYR A 126 -29.04 11.41 -15.20
CA TYR A 126 -29.54 12.25 -16.26
C TYR A 126 -29.94 11.44 -17.50
N ARG A 127 -29.07 10.54 -17.97
CA ARG A 127 -29.39 9.67 -19.13
C ARG A 127 -30.62 8.81 -18.88
N ALA A 128 -30.76 8.26 -17.68
CA ALA A 128 -31.93 7.48 -17.29
C ALA A 128 -33.22 8.33 -17.34
N ARG A 129 -33.19 9.58 -16.86
CA ARG A 129 -34.33 10.50 -16.94
C ARG A 129 -34.65 10.91 -18.38
N MET A 130 -33.62 11.21 -19.17
CA MET A 130 -33.73 11.55 -20.58
C MET A 130 -34.36 10.45 -21.42
N SER A 131 -34.07 9.17 -21.11
CA SER A 131 -34.66 8.03 -21.82
C SER A 131 -36.17 7.86 -21.58
N ARG A 132 -36.71 8.47 -20.52
CA ARG A 132 -38.13 8.40 -20.13
C ARG A 132 -38.92 9.64 -20.54
N LEU A 133 -38.24 10.69 -21.02
CA LEU A 133 -38.86 11.97 -21.32
C LEU A 133 -39.42 11.95 -22.75
N ASP A 134 -40.68 12.33 -22.89
CA ASP A 134 -41.32 12.43 -24.21
C ASP A 134 -40.64 13.51 -25.08
N PRO A 135 -40.33 13.21 -26.36
CA PRO A 135 -39.70 14.17 -27.28
C PRO A 135 -40.46 15.48 -27.47
N ARG A 136 -41.77 15.49 -27.16
CA ARG A 136 -42.66 16.66 -27.24
C ARG A 136 -42.38 17.70 -26.14
N HIS A 137 -41.67 17.33 -25.06
CA HIS A 137 -41.35 18.22 -23.95
C HIS A 137 -39.96 18.87 -24.10
N ALA A 138 -39.76 19.63 -25.18
CA ALA A 138 -38.47 20.24 -25.52
C ALA A 138 -37.94 21.22 -24.44
N SER A 139 -38.83 21.97 -23.79
CA SER A 139 -38.49 22.90 -22.70
C SER A 139 -38.01 22.18 -21.43
N ALA A 140 -38.59 21.02 -21.11
CA ALA A 140 -38.16 20.20 -19.98
C ALA A 140 -36.77 19.59 -20.23
N LYS A 141 -36.48 19.20 -21.48
CA LYS A 141 -35.16 18.71 -21.89
C LYS A 141 -34.08 19.77 -21.74
N THR A 142 -34.32 21.00 -22.22
CA THR A 142 -33.35 22.09 -22.08
C THR A 142 -33.14 22.48 -20.62
N ALA A 143 -34.21 22.55 -19.81
CA ALA A 143 -34.09 22.80 -18.38
C ALA A 143 -33.26 21.72 -17.65
N LEU A 144 -33.48 20.44 -17.98
CA LEU A 144 -32.73 19.33 -17.40
C LEU A 144 -31.25 19.35 -17.80
N ASN A 145 -30.94 19.68 -19.06
CA ASN A 145 -29.57 19.85 -19.55
C ASN A 145 -28.83 20.93 -18.78
N LEU A 146 -29.42 22.13 -18.68
CA LEU A 146 -28.82 23.26 -17.98
C LEU A 146 -28.65 22.96 -16.48
N SER A 147 -29.60 22.26 -15.87
CA SER A 147 -29.49 21.83 -14.47
C SER A 147 -28.33 20.86 -14.25
N LEU A 148 -28.15 19.89 -15.15
CA LEU A 148 -27.04 18.94 -15.11
C LEU A 148 -25.70 19.67 -15.26
N GLU A 149 -25.56 20.53 -16.27
CA GLU A 149 -24.34 21.30 -16.53
C GLU A 149 -23.96 22.16 -15.32
N ARG A 150 -24.93 22.89 -14.75
CA ARG A 150 -24.72 23.69 -13.54
C ARG A 150 -24.25 22.83 -12.38
N ARG A 151 -24.90 21.69 -12.13
CA ARG A 151 -24.55 20.83 -10.99
C ARG A 151 -23.18 20.19 -11.15
N MET A 152 -22.82 19.75 -12.36
CA MET A 152 -21.51 19.18 -12.64
C MET A 152 -20.40 20.23 -12.48
N MET A 153 -20.65 21.45 -12.97
CA MET A 153 -19.71 22.56 -12.84
C MET A 153 -19.54 22.98 -11.38
N GLU A 154 -20.63 23.10 -10.62
CA GLU A 154 -20.63 23.42 -9.19
C GLU A 154 -19.80 22.39 -8.40
N ASN A 155 -20.03 21.09 -8.62
CA ASN A 155 -19.27 20.02 -7.97
C ASN A 155 -17.77 20.14 -8.22
N LEU A 156 -17.36 20.42 -9.47
CA LEU A 156 -15.95 20.59 -9.82
C LEU A 156 -15.34 21.86 -9.21
N LEU A 157 -16.09 22.96 -9.19
CA LEU A 157 -15.62 24.23 -8.65
C LEU A 157 -15.38 24.12 -7.14
N ILE A 158 -16.33 23.53 -6.41
CA ILE A 158 -16.21 23.28 -4.97
C ILE A 158 -15.02 22.36 -4.70
N ALA A 159 -14.92 21.24 -5.42
CA ALA A 159 -13.84 20.30 -5.22
C ALA A 159 -12.45 20.89 -5.54
N LYS A 160 -12.34 21.72 -6.58
CA LYS A 160 -11.11 22.44 -6.92
C LYS A 160 -10.75 23.47 -5.84
N ALA A 161 -11.74 24.19 -5.30
CA ALA A 161 -11.50 25.10 -4.19
C ALA A 161 -10.97 24.34 -2.95
N GLN A 162 -11.57 23.20 -2.62
CA GLN A 162 -11.10 22.33 -1.53
C GLN A 162 -9.68 21.82 -1.78
N GLU A 163 -9.38 21.31 -2.98
CA GLU A 163 -8.06 20.83 -3.34
C GLU A 163 -7.01 21.94 -3.24
N THR A 164 -7.28 23.13 -3.79
CA THR A 164 -6.34 24.26 -3.68
C THR A 164 -6.11 24.70 -2.23
N ALA A 165 -7.15 24.70 -1.40
CA ALA A 165 -7.03 25.01 0.03
C ALA A 165 -6.20 23.95 0.77
N LEU A 166 -6.40 22.66 0.47
CA LEU A 166 -5.59 21.56 1.01
C LEU A 166 -4.14 21.68 0.53
N GLN A 167 -3.91 21.96 -0.75
CA GLN A 167 -2.59 22.12 -1.33
C GLN A 167 -1.81 23.25 -0.64
N ARG A 168 -2.45 24.39 -0.39
CA ARG A 168 -1.84 25.51 0.36
C ARG A 168 -1.45 25.09 1.77
N LYS A 169 -2.33 24.43 2.51
CA LYS A 169 -2.04 23.91 3.85
C LYS A 169 -0.87 22.91 3.83
N MET A 170 -0.82 22.02 2.84
CA MET A 170 0.28 21.06 2.69
C MET A 170 1.61 21.75 2.39
N VAL A 171 1.62 22.75 1.50
CA VAL A 171 2.83 23.53 1.17
C VAL A 171 3.32 24.31 2.39
N GLU A 172 2.44 25.03 3.08
CA GLU A 172 2.79 25.77 4.30
C GLU A 172 3.33 24.85 5.39
N ARG A 173 2.68 23.70 5.62
CA ARG A 173 3.15 22.67 6.55
C ARG A 173 4.55 22.19 6.18
N ARG A 174 4.76 21.86 4.90
CA ARG A 174 6.05 21.35 4.40
C ARG A 174 7.14 22.41 4.51
N GLN A 175 6.81 23.68 4.30
CA GLN A 175 7.73 24.79 4.52
C GLN A 175 8.15 24.89 5.99
N ARG A 176 7.19 24.90 6.92
CA ARG A 176 7.49 24.92 8.37
C ARG A 176 8.38 23.75 8.80
N LEU A 177 8.13 22.56 8.26
CA LEU A 177 8.94 21.38 8.54
C LEU A 177 10.36 21.46 7.97
N ARG A 178 10.54 22.09 6.81
CA ARG A 178 11.88 22.36 6.26
C ARG A 178 12.63 23.34 7.13
N GLU A 179 12.01 24.44 7.52
CA GLU A 179 12.61 25.44 8.42
C GLU A 179 13.00 24.80 9.77
N GLU A 180 12.18 23.89 10.30
CA GLU A 180 12.51 23.12 11.49
C GLU A 180 13.73 22.18 11.29
N ALA A 181 13.79 21.50 10.14
CA ALA A 181 14.94 20.66 9.80
C ALA A 181 16.23 21.50 9.67
N ASP A 182 16.13 22.66 9.02
CA ASP A 182 17.24 23.60 8.84
C ASP A 182 17.73 24.14 10.19
N ARG A 183 16.81 24.50 11.09
CA ARG A 183 17.14 24.93 12.46
C ARG A 183 17.89 23.86 13.24
N ARG A 184 17.39 22.61 13.23
CA ARG A 184 18.01 21.48 13.96
C ARG A 184 19.40 21.14 13.45
N LEU A 185 19.61 21.23 12.14
CA LEU A 185 20.91 20.96 11.55
C LEU A 185 21.87 22.14 11.76
N SER A 186 21.39 23.38 11.70
CA SER A 186 22.22 24.57 11.97
C SER A 186 22.74 24.61 13.40
N GLN A 187 22.00 24.06 14.36
CA GLN A 187 22.42 23.93 15.77
C GLN A 187 23.47 22.83 16.00
N ASN A 188 23.59 21.86 15.09
CA ASN A 188 24.41 20.65 15.28
C ASN A 188 25.51 20.46 14.22
N ALA A 189 25.62 21.31 13.17
CA ALA A 189 26.46 21.02 12.01
C ALA A 189 27.62 22.00 11.78
N ALA A 190 28.80 21.41 11.58
CA ALA A 190 29.89 22.00 10.78
C ALA A 190 29.54 21.91 9.27
N PRO A 191 29.95 22.87 8.43
CA PRO A 191 29.54 22.93 7.03
C PRO A 191 30.10 21.74 6.22
N SER A 192 29.23 20.80 5.82
CA SER A 192 29.56 19.67 4.94
C SER A 192 28.84 19.76 3.59
N ALA A 193 29.46 19.26 2.51
CA ALA A 193 28.86 19.26 1.17
C ALA A 193 27.57 18.42 1.07
N THR A 194 27.32 17.53 2.04
CA THR A 194 26.13 16.66 2.10
C THR A 194 24.97 17.25 2.91
N GLU A 195 25.16 18.42 3.53
CA GLU A 195 24.11 19.08 4.32
C GLU A 195 22.78 19.34 3.59
N PRO A 196 22.71 19.75 2.30
CA PRO A 196 21.41 19.97 1.66
C PRO A 196 20.61 18.67 1.49
N GLU A 197 21.29 17.55 1.23
CA GLU A 197 20.64 16.24 1.13
C GLU A 197 20.12 15.79 2.51
N ARG A 198 20.92 15.99 3.57
CA ARG A 198 20.51 15.68 4.96
C ARG A 198 19.31 16.52 5.40
N ARG A 199 19.29 17.82 5.10
CA ARG A 199 18.14 18.72 5.36
C ARG A 199 16.87 18.24 4.66
N SER A 200 16.99 17.90 3.38
CA SER A 200 15.87 17.40 2.59
C SER A 200 15.30 16.10 3.15
N VAL A 201 16.17 15.16 3.54
CA VAL A 201 15.77 13.87 4.12
C VAL A 201 15.12 14.06 5.49
N LEU A 202 15.71 14.88 6.36
CA LEU A 202 15.17 15.18 7.68
C LEU A 202 13.78 15.83 7.57
N ALA A 203 13.59 16.78 6.66
CA ALA A 203 12.28 17.38 6.42
C ALA A 203 11.23 16.34 5.99
N ARG A 204 11.59 15.39 5.11
CA ARG A 204 10.70 14.28 4.71
C ARG A 204 10.39 13.33 5.87
N VAL A 205 11.37 13.05 6.74
CA VAL A 205 11.17 12.23 7.95
C VAL A 205 10.19 12.93 8.89
N LEU A 206 10.36 14.23 9.14
CA LEU A 206 9.45 15.00 10.00
C LEU A 206 8.03 15.07 9.42
N GLU A 207 7.89 15.16 8.10
CA GLU A 207 6.60 15.07 7.41
C GLU A 207 5.94 13.71 7.64
N TYR A 208 6.68 12.62 7.44
CA TYR A 208 6.19 11.26 7.66
C TYR A 208 5.76 11.02 9.12
N GLU A 209 6.50 11.50 10.11
CA GLU A 209 6.18 11.37 11.53
C GLU A 209 4.94 12.15 11.98
N GLN A 210 4.48 13.12 11.18
CA GLN A 210 3.22 13.78 11.48
C GLN A 210 2.01 12.96 11.02
N ASP A 211 2.17 12.19 9.95
CA ASP A 211 1.09 11.36 9.37
C ASP A 211 1.06 9.95 9.97
N ASN A 212 2.11 9.56 10.69
CA ASN A 212 2.25 8.24 11.29
C ASN A 212 2.44 8.34 12.81
N GLU A 213 1.64 7.59 13.57
CA GLU A 213 1.72 7.58 15.04
C GLU A 213 2.80 6.64 15.58
N TRP A 214 3.10 5.57 14.84
CA TRP A 214 4.04 4.54 15.28
C TRP A 214 5.45 5.09 15.58
N PRO A 215 6.05 6.03 14.81
CA PRO A 215 7.38 6.58 15.14
C PRO A 215 7.37 7.34 16.47
N ARG A 216 6.25 7.98 16.84
CA ARG A 216 6.12 8.68 18.13
C ARG A 216 6.10 7.70 19.29
N GLN A 217 5.40 6.58 19.12
CA GLN A 217 5.37 5.50 20.12
C GLN A 217 6.77 4.90 20.30
N TRP A 218 7.53 4.70 19.23
CA TRP A 218 8.92 4.25 19.31
C TRP A 218 9.83 5.26 19.99
N LYS A 219 9.69 6.56 19.69
CA LYS A 219 10.45 7.63 20.38
C LYS A 219 10.17 7.66 21.88
N ALA A 220 8.92 7.42 22.30
CA ALA A 220 8.57 7.33 23.71
C ALA A 220 9.26 6.14 24.39
N ARG A 221 9.19 4.95 23.78
CA ARG A 221 9.86 3.73 24.28
C ARG A 221 11.38 3.88 24.37
N LEU A 222 11.99 4.52 23.38
CA LEU A 222 13.44 4.80 23.39
C LEU A 222 13.84 5.80 24.48
N ARG A 223 12.96 6.75 24.83
CA ARG A 223 13.21 7.70 25.92
C ARG A 223 13.14 7.01 27.29
N GLU A 224 12.28 6.00 27.43
CA GLU A 224 12.17 5.19 28.65
C GLU A 224 13.35 4.23 28.83
N ARG A 225 13.90 3.70 27.73
CA ARG A 225 15.00 2.72 27.72
C ARG A 225 16.04 3.07 26.64
N PRO A 226 16.94 4.04 26.89
CA PRO A 226 17.91 4.49 25.89
C PRO A 226 18.99 3.45 25.57
N ASP A 227 19.34 2.58 26.51
CA ASP A 227 20.45 1.62 26.38
C ASP A 227 20.04 0.24 25.83
N ASP A 228 18.76 0.06 25.49
CA ASP A 228 18.26 -1.22 24.99
C ASP A 228 18.57 -1.39 23.49
N SER A 229 19.69 -2.06 23.21
CA SER A 229 20.15 -2.37 21.84
C SER A 229 19.13 -3.19 21.04
N THR A 230 18.33 -4.03 21.71
CA THR A 230 17.32 -4.85 21.02
C THR A 230 16.19 -3.99 20.50
N LEU A 231 15.77 -2.97 21.25
CA LEU A 231 14.75 -2.00 20.86
C LEU A 231 15.19 -1.17 19.66
N VAL A 232 16.45 -0.74 19.62
CA VAL A 232 17.02 0.00 18.48
C VAL A 232 17.07 -0.87 17.22
N SER A 233 17.51 -2.13 17.34
CA SER A 233 17.53 -3.06 16.21
C SER A 233 16.13 -3.31 15.65
N ALA A 234 15.14 -3.51 16.53
CA ALA A 234 13.75 -3.69 16.14
C ALA A 234 13.18 -2.44 15.44
N LEU A 235 13.51 -1.24 15.93
CA LEU A 235 13.13 0.01 15.26
C LEU A 235 13.73 0.07 13.85
N ILE A 236 15.02 -0.21 13.69
CA ILE A 236 15.68 -0.19 12.37
C ILE A 236 15.04 -1.21 11.44
N SER A 237 14.78 -2.44 11.90
CA SER A 237 14.09 -3.46 11.11
C SER A 237 12.69 -3.00 10.69
N THR A 238 11.90 -2.40 11.59
CA THR A 238 10.57 -1.89 11.25
C THR A 238 10.62 -0.71 10.27
N LEU A 239 11.57 0.22 10.45
CA LEU A 239 11.80 1.34 9.53
C LEU A 239 12.09 0.84 8.11
N LEU A 240 13.05 -0.07 7.98
CA LEU A 240 13.50 -0.61 6.69
C LEU A 240 12.50 -1.54 6.03
N SER A 241 11.57 -2.12 6.80
CA SER A 241 10.45 -2.92 6.27
C SER A 241 9.35 -2.04 5.66
N CYS A 242 9.25 -0.78 6.06
CA CYS A 242 8.27 0.18 5.55
C CYS A 242 8.78 0.86 4.27
N GLY A 243 8.27 0.47 3.10
CA GLY A 243 8.68 1.07 1.82
C GLY A 243 8.22 2.53 1.60
N GLU A 244 7.22 3.00 2.35
CA GLU A 244 6.81 4.41 2.32
C GLU A 244 7.69 5.33 3.19
N HIS A 245 8.54 4.75 4.05
CA HIS A 245 9.38 5.53 4.93
C HIS A 245 10.51 6.23 4.14
N PRO A 246 10.78 7.52 4.36
CA PRO A 246 11.75 8.29 3.56
C PRO A 246 13.19 7.75 3.63
N LEU A 247 13.59 7.14 4.75
CA LEU A 247 14.91 6.48 4.84
C LEU A 247 14.99 5.22 3.96
N THR A 248 13.92 4.45 3.89
CA THR A 248 13.85 3.24 3.05
C THR A 248 13.85 3.62 1.59
N GLN A 249 13.11 4.67 1.21
CA GLN A 249 13.13 5.23 -0.14
C GLN A 249 14.52 5.73 -0.52
N LEU A 250 15.19 6.46 0.36
CA LEU A 250 16.56 6.92 0.12
C LEU A 250 17.52 5.73 -0.05
N LEU A 251 17.41 4.72 0.80
CA LEU A 251 18.24 3.52 0.69
C LEU A 251 18.03 2.84 -0.66
N GLN A 252 16.78 2.67 -1.10
CA GLN A 252 16.45 2.10 -2.40
C GLN A 252 16.99 2.95 -3.56
N GLU A 253 16.88 4.28 -3.49
CA GLU A 253 17.43 5.22 -4.47
C GLU A 253 18.96 5.08 -4.59
N GLN A 254 19.66 5.00 -3.45
CA GLN A 254 21.12 4.83 -3.44
C GLN A 254 21.52 3.43 -3.94
N GLN A 255 20.81 2.39 -3.53
CA GLN A 255 21.00 1.02 -4.05
C GLN A 255 20.84 1.00 -5.56
N LEU A 256 19.79 1.63 -6.10
CA LEU A 256 19.57 1.73 -7.54
C LEU A 256 20.67 2.55 -8.25
N ARG A 257 21.17 3.62 -7.62
CA ARG A 257 22.26 4.43 -8.17
C ARG A 257 23.55 3.63 -8.29
N VAL A 258 23.90 2.85 -7.27
CA VAL A 258 25.04 1.93 -7.29
C VAL A 258 24.80 0.85 -8.33
N TYR A 259 23.61 0.23 -8.33
CA TYR A 259 23.22 -0.81 -9.27
C TYR A 259 23.36 -0.36 -10.74
N LYS A 260 22.89 0.85 -11.07
CA LYS A 260 23.03 1.44 -12.42
C LYS A 260 24.48 1.63 -12.84
N LYS A 261 25.39 1.93 -11.91
CA LYS A 261 26.83 2.05 -12.19
C LYS A 261 27.49 0.68 -12.38
N LEU A 262 27.07 -0.31 -11.60
CA LEU A 262 27.63 -1.67 -11.65
C LEU A 262 27.09 -2.50 -12.83
N HIS A 263 25.83 -2.30 -13.21
CA HIS A 263 25.18 -3.03 -14.29
C HIS A 263 25.99 -3.08 -15.60
N PRO A 264 26.47 -1.97 -16.18
CA PRO A 264 27.27 -2.03 -17.41
C PRO A 264 28.63 -2.71 -17.24
N LEU A 265 29.14 -2.85 -16.02
CA LEU A 265 30.41 -3.54 -15.75
C LEU A 265 30.20 -5.05 -15.65
N VAL A 266 29.10 -5.47 -15.03
CA VAL A 266 28.76 -6.88 -14.82
C VAL A 266 28.08 -7.50 -16.05
N SER A 267 27.29 -6.74 -16.80
CA SER A 267 26.59 -7.22 -18.01
C SER A 267 27.46 -7.32 -19.27
N LYS A 268 28.69 -6.77 -19.22
CA LYS A 268 29.69 -6.89 -20.29
C LYS A 268 30.75 -7.96 -20.01
N SER A 269 30.72 -8.57 -18.83
CA SER A 269 31.47 -9.77 -18.47
C SER A 269 30.74 -11.02 -18.94
#